data_AF-C0RBY7-F1
#
_entry.id   AF-C0RBY7-F1
#
_cell.length_a   1.000
_cell.length_b   1.000
_cell.length_c   1.000
_cell.angle_alpha   90.00
_cell.angle_beta   90.00
_cell.angle_gamma   90.00
#
_symmetry.space_group_name_H-M   'P 1'
#
loop_
_entity.id
_entity.type
_entity.pdbx_description
1 polymer ?
#
loop_
_entity_poly.entity_id
_entity_poly.type
_entity_poly.pdbx_seq_one_letter_code
_entity_poly.pdbx_strand_id
1 'polypeptide(L)'
;MYKRFVFIFYVICFVVSCDALKNNKNNDQNRLLQDVESMNLKSDWKSNLGLSNEELDTLTFFVNALKSELPKAYTGAAHFNIYLKGDISQIEDYVKRFLFKLKDKGKVKELISYIKYGRDNQPNVEGRDEQLGIDAKEHYRIESRLAGVFDNYFMFLNPPPPPQSLQENSEELSPGPPPPPTISGDAEDMTLNDIKNVCYEFRGSH
;
A
#
# COMPACT_ATOMS: atom_id res chain seq x y z
N MET A 1 28.16 11.66 31.99
CA MET A 1 26.85 11.21 32.52
C MET A 1 25.68 11.45 31.55
N TYR A 2 25.69 12.46 30.67
CA TYR A 2 24.60 12.74 29.71
C TYR A 2 24.26 11.64 28.69
N LYS A 3 25.23 10.86 28.19
CA LYS A 3 24.97 9.81 27.18
C LYS A 3 24.12 8.63 27.69
N ARG A 4 24.12 8.34 28.99
CA ARG A 4 23.31 7.24 29.56
C ARG A 4 21.85 7.65 29.77
N PHE A 5 21.60 8.92 30.07
CA PHE A 5 20.23 9.45 30.25
C PHE A 5 19.46 9.57 28.94
N VAL A 6 20.13 9.94 27.83
CA VAL A 6 19.48 10.00 26.49
C VAL A 6 19.05 8.61 26.02
N PHE A 7 19.86 7.58 26.28
CA PHE A 7 19.55 6.21 25.87
C PHE A 7 18.38 5.63 26.68
N ILE A 8 18.29 5.95 27.97
CA ILE A 8 17.18 5.52 28.84
C ILE A 8 15.87 6.23 28.44
N PHE A 9 15.92 7.52 28.11
CA PHE A 9 14.75 8.25 27.59
C PHE A 9 14.26 7.65 26.26
N TYR A 10 15.17 7.30 25.35
CA TYR A 10 14.82 6.68 24.07
C TYR A 10 14.11 5.33 24.24
N VAL A 11 14.59 4.49 25.16
CA VAL A 11 13.98 3.18 25.46
C VAL A 11 12.61 3.34 26.13
N ILE A 12 12.45 4.29 27.06
CA ILE A 12 11.17 4.53 27.74
C ILE A 12 10.13 5.11 26.76
N CYS A 13 10.50 6.05 25.89
CA CYS A 13 9.60 6.56 24.84
C CYS A 13 9.18 5.47 23.86
N PHE A 14 10.07 4.53 23.51
CA PHE A 14 9.76 3.42 22.61
C PHE A 14 8.79 2.40 23.24
N VAL A 15 8.95 2.09 24.52
CA VAL A 15 8.07 1.15 25.24
C VAL A 15 6.69 1.75 25.50
N VAL A 16 6.61 3.02 25.92
CA VAL A 16 5.33 3.71 26.19
C VAL A 16 4.56 3.98 24.89
N SER A 17 5.25 4.29 23.79
CA SER A 17 4.61 4.44 22.47
C SER A 17 4.10 3.10 21.92
N CYS A 18 4.78 1.98 22.21
CA CYS A 18 4.32 0.64 21.82
C CYS A 18 3.06 0.19 22.57
N ASP A 19 2.91 0.50 23.86
CA ASP A 19 1.72 0.12 24.64
C ASP A 19 0.49 0.97 24.32
N ALA A 20 0.67 2.27 24.02
CA ALA A 20 -0.43 3.13 23.56
C ALA A 20 -0.91 2.77 22.14
N LEU A 21 0.00 2.34 21.25
CA LEU A 21 -0.34 1.87 19.90
C LEU A 21 -1.19 0.58 19.91
N LYS A 22 -1.04 -0.26 20.95
CA LYS A 22 -1.67 -1.58 21.05
C LYS A 22 -3.17 -1.50 21.35
N ASN A 23 -3.62 -0.48 22.08
CA ASN A 23 -5.00 -0.37 22.53
C ASN A 23 -5.93 0.34 21.52
N ASN A 24 -5.41 1.24 20.68
CA ASN A 24 -6.20 1.88 19.60
C ASN A 24 -6.18 1.09 18.28
N LYS A 25 -5.08 0.41 17.93
CA LYS A 25 -5.01 -0.43 16.72
C LYS A 25 -6.06 -1.53 16.68
N ASN A 26 -6.41 -2.10 17.84
CA ASN A 26 -7.35 -3.21 17.89
C ASN A 26 -8.75 -2.81 17.44
N ASN A 27 -9.20 -1.56 17.63
CA ASN A 27 -10.56 -1.16 17.25
C ASN A 27 -10.69 -0.86 15.76
N ASP A 28 -9.72 -0.16 15.16
CA ASP A 28 -9.76 0.19 13.73
C ASP A 28 -9.36 -1.00 12.84
N GLN A 29 -8.38 -1.83 13.26
CA GLN A 29 -8.14 -3.10 12.57
C GLN A 29 -9.33 -4.06 12.72
N ASN A 30 -9.99 -4.15 13.89
CA ASN A 30 -11.18 -5.00 14.01
C ASN A 30 -12.35 -4.46 13.19
N ARG A 31 -12.53 -3.14 13.06
CA ARG A 31 -13.54 -2.56 12.16
C ARG A 31 -13.22 -2.81 10.69
N LEU A 32 -11.96 -2.61 10.29
CA LEU A 32 -11.49 -2.94 8.95
C LEU A 32 -11.66 -4.44 8.66
N LEU A 33 -11.31 -5.33 9.59
CA LEU A 33 -11.45 -6.78 9.46
C LEU A 33 -12.93 -7.22 9.46
N GLN A 34 -13.79 -6.63 10.30
CA GLN A 34 -15.23 -6.90 10.32
C GLN A 34 -15.92 -6.54 9.00
N ASP A 35 -15.53 -5.44 8.35
CA ASP A 35 -16.13 -5.02 7.07
C ASP A 35 -15.87 -6.09 5.98
N VAL A 36 -14.72 -6.77 6.04
CA VAL A 36 -14.37 -7.89 5.15
C VAL A 36 -14.98 -9.22 5.56
N GLU A 37 -15.15 -9.46 6.86
CA GLU A 37 -15.76 -10.69 7.37
C GLU A 37 -17.24 -10.79 6.99
N SER A 38 -17.92 -9.64 6.83
CA SER A 38 -19.31 -9.56 6.36
C SER A 38 -19.50 -9.92 4.87
N MET A 39 -18.44 -9.94 4.08
CA MET A 39 -18.48 -10.20 2.63
C MET A 39 -18.28 -11.69 2.34
N ASN A 40 -19.40 -12.44 2.28
CA ASN A 40 -19.54 -13.86 1.88
C ASN A 40 -18.21 -14.57 1.49
N LEU A 41 -17.48 -15.00 2.51
CA LEU A 41 -16.10 -15.50 2.48
C LEU A 41 -15.91 -16.87 1.77
N LYS A 42 -16.96 -17.47 1.21
CA LYS A 42 -16.92 -18.87 0.71
C LYS A 42 -16.93 -19.03 -0.81
N SER A 43 -17.28 -17.99 -1.56
CA SER A 43 -17.21 -18.01 -3.03
C SER A 43 -15.88 -17.44 -3.50
N ASP A 44 -15.28 -18.01 -4.55
CA ASP A 44 -14.07 -17.47 -5.17
C ASP A 44 -14.34 -16.02 -5.58
N TRP A 45 -13.84 -15.06 -4.79
CA TRP A 45 -14.24 -13.65 -4.89
C TRP A 45 -13.91 -13.07 -6.27
N LYS A 46 -12.96 -13.69 -6.98
CA LYS A 46 -12.61 -13.37 -8.37
C LYS A 46 -13.78 -13.64 -9.33
N SER A 47 -14.56 -14.68 -9.10
CA SER A 47 -15.76 -15.01 -9.90
C SER A 47 -16.88 -13.95 -9.75
N ASN A 48 -16.94 -13.28 -8.60
CA ASN A 48 -17.93 -12.23 -8.33
C ASN A 48 -17.61 -10.89 -9.04
N LEU A 49 -16.46 -10.78 -9.70
CA LEU A 49 -16.06 -9.57 -10.43
C LEU A 49 -16.59 -9.54 -11.87
N GLY A 50 -17.16 -10.65 -12.38
CA GLY A 50 -17.65 -10.72 -13.77
C GLY A 50 -16.54 -10.57 -14.81
N LEU A 51 -15.34 -11.06 -14.48
CA LEU A 51 -14.17 -11.04 -15.36
C LEU A 51 -14.20 -12.24 -16.32
N SER A 52 -13.73 -12.01 -17.54
CA SER A 52 -13.37 -13.06 -18.49
C SER A 52 -12.13 -13.84 -18.04
N ASN A 53 -11.85 -14.97 -18.67
CA ASN A 53 -10.66 -15.78 -18.35
C ASN A 53 -9.35 -15.01 -18.54
N GLU A 54 -9.28 -14.14 -19.55
CA GLU A 54 -8.09 -13.32 -19.82
C GLU A 54 -7.90 -12.21 -18.76
N GLU A 55 -9.00 -11.56 -18.35
CA GLU A 55 -8.99 -10.58 -17.26
C GLU A 55 -8.61 -11.25 -15.93
N LEU A 56 -9.07 -12.49 -15.71
CA LEU A 56 -8.73 -13.28 -14.53
C LEU A 56 -7.25 -13.71 -14.50
N ASP A 57 -6.67 -14.04 -15.66
CA ASP A 57 -5.23 -14.29 -15.80
C ASP A 57 -4.42 -13.03 -15.44
N THR A 58 -4.87 -11.87 -15.93
CA THR A 58 -4.25 -10.57 -15.61
C THR A 58 -4.33 -10.24 -14.11
N LEU A 59 -5.48 -10.49 -13.49
CA LEU A 59 -5.63 -10.33 -12.04
C LEU A 59 -4.74 -11.30 -11.25
N THR A 60 -4.61 -12.53 -11.73
CA THR A 60 -3.75 -13.54 -11.10
C THR A 60 -2.28 -13.14 -11.22
N PHE A 61 -1.86 -12.63 -12.37
CA PHE A 61 -0.55 -12.02 -12.56
C PHE A 61 -0.31 -10.90 -11.55
N PHE A 62 -1.27 -9.98 -11.37
CA PHE A 62 -1.14 -8.88 -10.42
C PHE A 62 -0.92 -9.36 -8.98
N VAL A 63 -1.76 -10.29 -8.50
CA VAL A 63 -1.63 -10.84 -7.14
C VAL A 63 -0.28 -11.54 -6.95
N ASN A 64 0.16 -12.31 -7.94
CA ASN A 64 1.44 -13.03 -7.89
C ASN A 64 2.64 -12.07 -7.90
N ALA A 65 2.55 -10.98 -8.66
CA ALA A 65 3.56 -9.92 -8.63
C ALA A 65 3.70 -9.33 -7.21
N LEU A 66 2.59 -8.98 -6.56
CA LEU A 66 2.63 -8.46 -5.18
C LEU A 66 3.25 -9.47 -4.20
N LYS A 67 2.83 -10.74 -4.25
CA LYS A 67 3.36 -11.79 -3.37
C LYS A 67 4.85 -12.07 -3.60
N SER A 68 5.33 -11.94 -4.84
CA SER A 68 6.73 -12.16 -5.21
C SER A 68 7.62 -10.98 -4.82
N GLU A 69 7.14 -9.75 -5.01
CA GLU A 69 7.98 -8.55 -4.97
C GLU A 69 7.93 -7.81 -3.62
N LEU A 70 6.78 -7.74 -2.94
CA LEU A 70 6.67 -7.07 -1.64
C LEU A 70 7.62 -7.63 -0.55
N PRO A 71 7.90 -8.95 -0.48
CA PRO A 71 8.84 -9.48 0.51
C PRO A 71 10.32 -9.18 0.22
N LYS A 72 10.66 -8.69 -0.97
CA LYS A 72 12.05 -8.48 -1.35
C LYS A 72 12.61 -7.24 -0.67
N ALA A 73 13.84 -7.33 -0.18
CA ALA A 73 14.47 -6.25 0.58
C ALA A 73 14.72 -4.96 -0.23
N TYR A 74 14.82 -5.05 -1.56
CA TYR A 74 15.16 -3.93 -2.43
C TYR A 74 13.95 -3.20 -3.03
N THR A 75 12.72 -3.72 -2.88
CA THR A 75 11.53 -3.08 -3.46
C THR A 75 11.06 -1.85 -2.69
N GLY A 76 11.72 -1.51 -1.57
CA GLY A 76 11.37 -0.35 -0.76
C GLY A 76 9.99 -0.48 -0.10
N ALA A 77 9.42 -1.69 -0.07
CA ALA A 77 8.08 -2.00 0.45
C ALA A 77 8.04 -1.96 1.99
N ALA A 78 8.30 -0.78 2.54
CA ALA A 78 8.36 -0.55 3.97
C ALA A 78 6.98 -0.72 4.61
N HIS A 79 5.90 -0.32 3.91
CA HIS A 79 4.56 -0.33 4.46
C HIS A 79 4.02 -1.76 4.63
N PHE A 80 4.31 -2.68 3.71
CA PHE A 80 4.00 -4.10 3.83
C PHE A 80 4.57 -4.67 5.14
N ASN A 81 5.84 -4.38 5.42
CA ASN A 81 6.48 -4.84 6.66
C ASN A 81 5.93 -4.15 7.90
N ILE A 82 5.60 -2.86 7.83
CA ILE A 82 5.07 -2.09 8.98
C ILE A 82 3.64 -2.49 9.33
N TYR A 83 2.77 -2.65 8.32
CA TYR A 83 1.33 -2.82 8.51
C TYR A 83 0.90 -4.27 8.46
N LEU A 84 1.45 -5.06 7.54
CA LEU A 84 1.13 -6.49 7.39
C LEU A 84 2.17 -7.38 8.10
N LYS A 85 3.21 -6.82 8.73
CA LYS A 85 4.27 -7.58 9.44
C LYS A 85 4.97 -8.60 8.55
N GLY A 86 5.02 -8.36 7.25
CA GLY A 86 5.60 -9.30 6.29
C GLY A 86 4.70 -10.50 5.96
N ASP A 87 3.44 -10.49 6.37
CA ASP A 87 2.50 -11.61 6.16
C ASP A 87 1.92 -11.62 4.75
N ILE A 88 2.52 -12.44 3.89
CA ILE A 88 2.12 -12.64 2.48
C ILE A 88 0.66 -13.14 2.37
N SER A 89 0.16 -13.86 3.37
CA SER A 89 -1.20 -14.41 3.33
C SER A 89 -2.28 -13.31 3.32
N GLN A 90 -1.96 -12.14 3.87
CA GLN A 90 -2.90 -11.00 3.95
C GLN A 90 -3.01 -10.23 2.64
N ILE A 91 -2.06 -10.37 1.70
CA ILE A 91 -2.05 -9.61 0.45
C ILE A 91 -3.35 -9.80 -0.34
N GLU A 92 -3.86 -11.03 -0.41
CA GLU A 92 -5.09 -11.31 -1.15
C GLU A 92 -6.30 -10.59 -0.57
N ASP A 93 -6.40 -10.48 0.76
CA ASP A 93 -7.51 -9.77 1.40
C ASP A 93 -7.48 -8.27 1.10
N TYR A 94 -6.28 -7.67 1.04
CA TYR A 94 -6.12 -6.27 0.67
C TYR A 94 -6.43 -6.02 -0.80
N VAL A 95 -5.99 -6.90 -1.70
CA VAL A 95 -6.35 -6.83 -3.13
C VAL A 95 -7.84 -7.02 -3.32
N LYS A 96 -8.46 -7.96 -2.59
CA LYS A 96 -9.92 -8.18 -2.59
C LYS A 96 -10.66 -6.91 -2.19
N ARG A 97 -10.28 -6.27 -1.07
CA ARG A 97 -10.86 -4.98 -0.62
C ARG A 97 -10.76 -3.90 -1.69
N PHE A 98 -9.56 -3.70 -2.23
CA PHE A 98 -9.28 -2.73 -3.29
C PHE A 98 -10.20 -2.94 -4.50
N LEU A 99 -10.34 -4.18 -4.95
CA LEU A 99 -11.17 -4.52 -6.10
C LEU A 99 -12.67 -4.34 -5.85
N PHE A 100 -13.16 -4.62 -4.65
CA PHE A 100 -14.55 -4.34 -4.29
C PHE A 100 -14.84 -2.84 -4.31
N LYS A 101 -13.96 -2.03 -3.72
CA LYS A 101 -14.09 -0.58 -3.72
C LYS A 101 -14.01 0.01 -5.13
N LEU A 102 -13.16 -0.52 -6.00
CA LEU A 102 -13.14 -0.16 -7.42
C LEU A 102 -14.38 -0.65 -8.18
N LYS A 103 -14.94 -1.81 -7.80
CA LYS A 103 -16.15 -2.37 -8.42
C LYS A 103 -17.35 -1.45 -8.19
N ASP A 104 -17.50 -0.92 -6.98
CA ASP A 104 -18.56 0.04 -6.64
C ASP A 104 -18.48 1.31 -7.50
N LYS A 105 -17.30 1.62 -8.03
CA LYS A 105 -17.05 2.76 -8.94
C LYS A 105 -17.04 2.38 -10.42
N GLY A 106 -17.21 1.11 -10.77
CA GLY A 106 -17.13 0.63 -12.16
C GLY A 106 -15.72 0.63 -12.77
N LYS A 107 -14.65 0.69 -11.97
CA LYS A 107 -13.26 0.86 -12.44
C LYS A 107 -12.42 -0.42 -12.47
N VAL A 108 -12.98 -1.58 -12.12
CA VAL A 108 -12.23 -2.85 -12.11
C VAL A 108 -11.67 -3.20 -13.49
N LYS A 109 -12.47 -3.06 -14.55
CA LYS A 109 -12.00 -3.36 -15.92
C LYS A 109 -10.90 -2.40 -16.39
N GLU A 110 -10.96 -1.15 -15.95
CA GLU A 110 -9.95 -0.15 -16.24
C GLU A 110 -8.60 -0.54 -15.60
N LEU A 111 -8.60 -0.91 -14.32
CA LEU A 111 -7.42 -1.45 -13.63
C LEU A 111 -6.81 -2.64 -14.39
N ILE A 112 -7.65 -3.62 -14.74
CA ILE A 112 -7.20 -4.82 -15.45
C ILE A 112 -6.58 -4.46 -16.80
N SER A 113 -7.17 -3.53 -17.53
CA SER A 113 -6.62 -3.06 -18.81
C SER A 113 -5.24 -2.42 -18.65
N TYR A 114 -5.02 -1.62 -17.61
CA TYR A 114 -3.71 -1.00 -17.35
C TYR A 114 -2.64 -2.04 -17.05
N ILE A 115 -2.94 -2.99 -16.15
CA ILE A 115 -2.01 -4.05 -15.77
C ILE A 115 -1.67 -4.93 -16.97
N LYS A 116 -2.67 -5.30 -17.79
CA LYS A 116 -2.46 -6.07 -19.02
C LYS A 116 -1.50 -5.35 -19.96
N TYR A 117 -1.73 -4.07 -20.22
CA TYR A 117 -0.84 -3.26 -21.05
C TYR A 117 0.59 -3.19 -20.49
N GLY A 118 0.72 -2.97 -19.17
CA GLY A 118 2.00 -2.95 -18.47
C GLY A 118 2.79 -4.25 -18.67
N ARG A 119 2.13 -5.39 -18.47
CA ARG A 119 2.66 -6.75 -18.65
C ARG A 119 3.09 -7.02 -20.09
N ASP A 120 2.24 -6.72 -21.05
CA ASP A 120 2.44 -7.11 -22.45
C ASP A 120 3.53 -6.28 -23.16
N ASN A 121 3.93 -5.14 -22.59
CA ASN A 121 4.82 -4.19 -23.27
C ASN A 121 6.09 -3.85 -22.46
N GLN A 122 6.65 -4.76 -21.66
CA GLN A 122 7.74 -4.51 -20.70
C GLN A 122 8.83 -3.51 -21.20
N PRO A 123 9.27 -2.57 -20.34
CA PRO A 123 10.24 -1.55 -20.74
C PRO A 123 11.57 -2.18 -21.17
N ASN A 124 12.15 -1.68 -22.27
CA ASN A 124 13.47 -2.09 -22.74
C ASN A 124 14.55 -1.21 -22.11
N VAL A 125 14.84 -1.47 -20.84
CA VAL A 125 15.87 -0.77 -20.06
C VAL A 125 17.06 -1.68 -19.81
N GLU A 126 18.25 -1.15 -20.05
CA GLU A 126 19.54 -1.81 -19.87
C GLU A 126 20.38 -1.07 -18.83
N GLY A 127 21.36 -1.78 -18.24
CA GLY A 127 22.29 -1.20 -17.25
C GLY A 127 21.90 -1.50 -15.80
N ARG A 128 22.54 -0.80 -14.86
CA ARG A 128 22.20 -0.85 -13.44
C ARG A 128 21.51 0.44 -13.03
N ASP A 129 20.58 0.31 -12.10
CA ASP A 129 20.12 1.44 -11.32
C ASP A 129 21.26 1.86 -10.38
N GLU A 130 21.86 3.03 -10.63
CA GLU A 130 23.02 3.52 -9.87
C GLU A 130 22.67 3.84 -8.41
N GLN A 131 21.40 4.11 -8.11
CA GLN A 131 20.93 4.50 -6.79
C GLN A 131 20.65 3.29 -5.89
N LEU A 132 20.11 2.21 -6.47
CA LEU A 132 19.77 0.98 -5.75
C LEU A 132 20.81 -0.13 -5.93
N GLY A 133 21.74 0.01 -6.87
CA GLY A 133 22.78 -0.98 -7.16
C GLY A 133 22.26 -2.29 -7.77
N ILE A 134 20.99 -2.31 -8.18
CA ILE A 134 20.31 -3.46 -8.78
C ILE A 134 20.28 -3.34 -10.30
N ASP A 135 20.02 -4.46 -10.98
CA ASP A 135 19.83 -4.46 -12.42
C ASP A 135 18.61 -3.60 -12.80
N ALA A 136 18.76 -2.68 -13.77
CA ALA A 136 17.70 -1.76 -14.14
C ALA A 136 16.48 -2.53 -14.69
N LYS A 137 16.72 -3.62 -15.45
CA LYS A 137 15.64 -4.48 -15.95
C LYS A 137 14.89 -5.10 -14.77
N GLU A 138 15.58 -5.53 -13.72
CA GLU A 138 14.92 -6.05 -12.52
C GLU A 138 14.11 -4.97 -11.77
N HIS A 139 14.65 -3.75 -11.62
CA HIS A 139 13.96 -2.65 -10.94
C HIS A 139 12.71 -2.16 -11.70
N TYR A 140 12.81 -2.05 -13.02
CA TYR A 140 11.75 -1.52 -13.88
C TYR A 140 10.80 -2.61 -14.41
N ARG A 141 10.96 -3.86 -13.98
CA ARG A 141 9.96 -4.89 -14.22
C ARG A 141 8.62 -4.45 -13.64
N ILE A 142 7.57 -4.66 -14.43
CA ILE A 142 6.24 -4.20 -14.07
C ILE A 142 5.78 -4.78 -12.73
N GLU A 143 6.19 -6.01 -12.40
CA GLU A 143 5.89 -6.64 -11.11
C GLU A 143 6.43 -5.82 -9.94
N SER A 144 7.68 -5.38 -10.04
CA SER A 144 8.37 -4.60 -9.00
C SER A 144 7.70 -3.24 -8.83
N ARG A 145 7.38 -2.58 -9.94
CA ARG A 145 6.70 -1.26 -9.95
C ARG A 145 5.30 -1.35 -9.37
N LEU A 146 4.52 -2.36 -9.73
CA LEU A 146 3.19 -2.61 -9.19
C LEU A 146 3.23 -2.85 -7.67
N ALA A 147 4.23 -3.60 -7.19
CA ALA A 147 4.41 -3.82 -5.76
C ALA A 147 4.76 -2.53 -5.02
N GLY A 148 5.63 -1.68 -5.56
CA GLY A 148 5.93 -0.38 -4.97
C GLY A 148 4.72 0.54 -4.87
N VAL A 149 3.88 0.58 -5.91
CA VAL A 149 2.62 1.36 -5.88
C VAL A 149 1.65 0.81 -4.84
N PHE A 150 1.45 -0.51 -4.83
CA PHE A 150 0.51 -1.14 -3.91
C PHE A 150 0.99 -1.10 -2.45
N ASP A 151 2.29 -1.00 -2.20
CA ASP A 151 2.82 -0.77 -0.86
C ASP A 151 2.28 0.53 -0.25
N ASN A 152 2.18 1.60 -1.04
CA ASN A 152 1.59 2.87 -0.59
C ASN A 152 0.11 2.74 -0.23
N TYR A 153 -0.61 1.81 -0.88
CA TYR A 153 -2.01 1.55 -0.55
C TYR A 153 -2.19 1.01 0.88
N PHE A 154 -1.22 0.23 1.40
CA PHE A 154 -1.25 -0.21 2.80
C PHE A 154 -1.18 0.96 3.78
N MET A 155 -0.42 2.01 3.45
CA MET A 155 -0.31 3.23 4.24
C MET A 155 -1.63 4.00 4.25
N PHE A 156 -2.32 4.14 3.10
CA PHE A 156 -3.59 4.87 3.05
C PHE A 156 -4.69 4.22 3.89
N LEU A 157 -4.69 2.89 3.98
CA LEU A 157 -5.65 2.15 4.81
C LEU A 157 -5.27 2.14 6.30
N ASN A 158 -4.01 2.42 6.63
CA ASN A 158 -3.48 2.41 8.00
C ASN A 158 -2.62 3.66 8.24
N PRO A 159 -3.17 4.88 8.12
CA PRO A 159 -2.35 6.09 8.20
C PRO A 159 -1.63 6.16 9.55
N PRO A 160 -0.35 6.60 9.57
CA PRO A 160 0.36 6.77 10.83
C PRO A 160 -0.38 7.80 11.71
N PRO A 161 -0.37 7.63 13.04
CA PRO A 161 -0.99 8.60 13.92
C PRO A 161 -0.35 9.97 13.72
N PRO A 162 -1.13 11.07 13.82
CA PRO A 162 -0.59 12.41 13.66
C PRO A 162 0.56 12.65 14.65
N PRO A 163 1.58 13.44 14.28
CA PRO A 163 2.71 13.72 15.16
C PRO A 163 2.22 14.33 16.48
N GLN A 164 2.58 13.72 17.62
CA GLN A 164 2.19 14.19 18.95
C GLN A 164 2.89 15.48 19.39
N SER A 165 3.76 16.08 18.56
CA SER A 165 4.57 17.25 18.93
C SER A 165 3.83 18.60 18.87
N LEU A 166 2.49 18.62 18.89
CA LEU A 166 1.68 19.85 18.91
C LEU A 166 0.51 19.80 19.90
N GLN A 167 0.55 18.91 20.90
CA GLN A 167 -0.46 18.83 21.96
C GLN A 167 0.14 18.94 23.37
N GLU A 168 1.03 19.91 23.58
CA GLU A 168 1.31 20.37 24.95
C GLU A 168 1.09 21.89 25.03
N ASN A 169 0.11 22.24 25.88
CA ASN A 169 -0.31 23.57 26.33
C ASN A 169 -1.08 24.43 25.33
N SER A 170 -2.38 24.59 25.58
CA SER A 170 -3.07 25.90 25.63
C SER A 170 -4.56 25.73 25.93
N GLU A 171 -4.94 25.88 27.20
CA GLU A 171 -6.20 26.57 27.53
C GLU A 171 -6.05 28.03 27.10
N GLU A 172 -6.34 28.37 25.85
CA GLU A 172 -6.80 29.72 25.46
C GLU A 172 -7.21 29.76 23.99
N LEU A 173 -8.29 30.50 23.72
CA LEU A 173 -8.94 30.68 22.42
C LEU A 173 -7.96 31.07 21.30
N SER A 174 -7.74 30.20 20.33
CA SER A 174 -7.29 30.54 18.96
C SER A 174 -7.62 29.41 17.99
N PRO A 175 -7.85 29.68 16.70
CA PRO A 175 -8.32 28.67 15.76
C PRO A 175 -7.20 27.64 15.59
N GLY A 176 -7.51 26.39 15.93
CA GLY A 176 -6.52 25.32 15.99
C GLY A 176 -5.76 25.15 14.67
N PRO A 177 -4.56 24.55 14.72
CA PRO A 177 -3.79 24.26 13.51
C PRO A 177 -4.66 23.42 12.55
N PRO A 178 -4.55 23.66 11.23
CA PRO A 178 -5.37 22.93 10.28
C PRO A 178 -5.14 21.42 10.49
N PRO A 179 -6.19 20.59 10.36
CA PRO A 179 -6.05 19.16 10.48
C PRO A 179 -4.89 18.69 9.58
N PRO A 180 -4.17 17.60 9.97
CA PRO A 180 -3.15 17.01 9.11
C PRO A 180 -3.74 16.87 7.70
N PRO A 181 -2.96 17.13 6.64
CA PRO A 181 -3.49 17.19 5.29
C PRO A 181 -4.30 15.94 5.08
N THR A 182 -5.62 16.11 5.05
CA THR A 182 -6.52 15.06 4.66
C THR A 182 -6.05 14.77 3.25
N ILE A 183 -5.45 13.60 3.02
CA ILE A 183 -5.12 13.15 1.68
C ILE A 183 -6.46 13.19 0.96
N SER A 184 -6.72 14.28 0.21
CA SER A 184 -8.08 14.73 -0.11
C SER A 184 -8.64 13.99 -1.31
N GLY A 185 -8.26 12.73 -1.45
CA GLY A 185 -8.64 11.89 -2.55
C GLY A 185 -8.82 10.47 -2.07
N ASP A 186 -9.70 9.81 -2.78
CA ASP A 186 -10.06 8.44 -2.57
C ASP A 186 -8.84 7.54 -2.84
N ALA A 187 -8.40 6.79 -1.82
CA ALA A 187 -7.16 6.01 -1.84
C ALA A 187 -7.12 5.01 -3.00
N GLU A 188 -8.28 4.46 -3.36
CA GLU A 188 -8.41 3.53 -4.47
C GLU A 188 -8.24 4.22 -5.81
N ASP A 189 -8.73 5.46 -5.96
CA ASP A 189 -8.53 6.24 -7.18
C ASP A 189 -7.08 6.71 -7.34
N MET A 190 -6.43 7.09 -6.23
CA MET A 190 -5.00 7.42 -6.24
C MET A 190 -4.16 6.21 -6.66
N THR A 191 -4.39 5.07 -6.01
CA THR A 191 -3.67 3.83 -6.30
C THR A 191 -3.91 3.37 -7.75
N LEU A 192 -5.14 3.50 -8.26
CA LEU A 192 -5.45 3.19 -9.66
C LEU A 192 -4.68 4.09 -10.63
N ASN A 193 -4.60 5.40 -10.36
CA ASN A 193 -3.85 6.33 -11.19
C ASN A 193 -2.34 6.07 -11.15
N ASP A 194 -1.80 5.71 -9.99
CA ASP A 194 -0.39 5.34 -9.87
C ASP A 194 -0.09 4.04 -10.62
N ILE A 195 -0.99 3.04 -10.54
CA ILE A 195 -0.91 1.81 -11.34
C ILE A 195 -0.92 2.15 -12.84
N LYS A 196 -1.83 3.03 -13.28
CA LYS A 196 -1.83 3.51 -14.67
C LYS A 196 -0.47 4.11 -15.03
N ASN A 197 0.04 5.05 -14.23
CA ASN A 197 1.29 5.73 -14.52
C ASN A 197 2.44 4.73 -14.70
N VAL A 198 2.62 3.79 -13.78
CA VAL A 198 3.71 2.79 -13.91
C VAL A 198 3.51 1.81 -15.06
N CYS A 199 2.27 1.52 -15.46
CA CYS A 199 1.97 0.68 -16.62
C CYS A 199 2.27 1.36 -17.97
N TYR A 200 2.28 2.70 -18.02
CA TYR A 200 2.59 3.50 -19.21
C TYR A 200 3.96 4.20 -19.13
N GLU A 201 4.64 4.14 -17.98
CA GLU A 201 5.96 4.73 -17.76
C GLU A 201 6.97 4.16 -18.76
N PHE A 202 7.88 5.02 -19.25
CA PHE A 202 8.86 4.69 -20.30
C PHE A 202 8.29 4.38 -21.69
N ARG A 203 7.04 4.76 -21.98
CA ARG A 203 6.36 4.44 -23.26
C ARG A 203 5.72 5.63 -23.99
N GLY A 204 6.21 6.85 -23.74
CA GLY A 204 6.10 7.99 -24.66
C GLY A 204 7.52 8.50 -24.97
N SER A 205 7.98 8.70 -26.20
CA SER A 205 7.28 9.13 -27.41
C SER A 205 7.89 8.47 -28.66
N HIS A 206 7.04 8.07 -29.61
CA HIS A 206 7.36 8.01 -31.03
C HIS A 206 6.18 8.60 -31.82
#